data_AF-A0A356BYF5-F1
#
_entry.id   AF-A0A356BYF5-F1
#
_cell.length_a   1.000
_cell.length_b   1.000
_cell.length_c   1.000
_cell.angle_alpha   90.00
_cell.angle_beta   90.00
_cell.angle_gamma   90.00
#
_symmetry.space_group_name_H-M   'P 1'
#
loop_
_entity.id
_entity.type
_entity.pdbx_description
1 polymer ?
#
loop_
_entity_poly.entity_id
_entity_poly.type
_entity_poly.pdbx_seq_one_letter_code
_entity_poly.pdbx_strand_id
1 'polypeptide(L)'
;MHPLDYAMEVELQGKEFYLKQASVTEDSAFREIFEGLAKDEEKHYQLLKQIRDSGVYDFKESRVTDRVETIFDAPVNSSSYIAIYQQALEFEEKAIDLFGELARKATSQQERDVFLMLEREEEGHKTLLWRILQLLQRPEEYYSNL
;
A
#
# COMPACT_ATOMS: atom_id res chain seq x y z
N MET A 1 -2.27 0.16 -19.82
CA MET A 1 -3.18 -0.26 -18.74
C MET A 1 -3.97 0.95 -18.30
N HIS A 2 -5.26 0.84 -17.97
CA HIS A 2 -6.02 1.97 -17.43
C HIS A 2 -5.53 2.30 -16.01
N PRO A 3 -5.46 3.58 -15.58
CA PRO A 3 -4.89 3.94 -14.28
C PRO A 3 -5.62 3.32 -13.08
N LEU A 4 -6.95 3.22 -13.12
CA LEU A 4 -7.72 2.52 -12.08
C LEU A 4 -7.46 1.01 -12.08
N ASP A 5 -7.21 0.40 -13.24
CA ASP A 5 -6.91 -1.03 -13.31
C ASP A 5 -5.54 -1.31 -12.68
N TYR A 6 -4.58 -0.40 -12.88
CA TYR A 6 -3.29 -0.43 -12.21
C TYR A 6 -3.39 -0.17 -10.70
N ALA A 7 -4.20 0.81 -10.27
CA ALA A 7 -4.43 1.06 -8.85
C ALA A 7 -5.02 -0.16 -8.14
N MET A 8 -6.03 -0.79 -8.73
CA MET A 8 -6.57 -2.05 -8.21
C MET A 8 -5.52 -3.18 -8.14
N GLU A 9 -4.59 -3.24 -9.08
CA GLU A 9 -3.49 -4.22 -9.02
C GLU A 9 -2.53 -3.94 -7.85
N VAL A 10 -2.18 -2.67 -7.61
CA VAL A 10 -1.35 -2.26 -6.46
C VAL A 10 -2.00 -2.67 -5.14
N GLU A 11 -3.29 -2.36 -4.94
CA GLU A 11 -4.06 -2.77 -3.76
C GLU A 11 -4.08 -4.29 -3.56
N LEU A 12 -4.29 -5.03 -4.65
CA LEU A 12 -4.34 -6.49 -4.59
C LEU A 12 -2.97 -7.08 -4.24
N GLN A 13 -1.88 -6.54 -4.79
CA GLN A 13 -0.52 -6.96 -4.45
C GLN A 13 -0.18 -6.66 -2.99
N GLY A 14 -0.54 -5.48 -2.48
CA GLY A 14 -0.39 -5.11 -1.07
C GLY A 14 -1.16 -6.07 -0.14
N LYS A 15 -2.43 -6.32 -0.45
CA LYS A 15 -3.26 -7.31 0.26
C LYS A 15 -2.63 -8.69 0.29
N GLU A 16 -2.23 -9.22 -0.86
CA GLU A 16 -1.63 -10.55 -0.96
C GLU A 16 -0.31 -10.64 -0.18
N PHE A 17 0.50 -9.58 -0.25
CA PHE A 17 1.72 -9.46 0.56
C PHE A 17 1.38 -9.53 2.05
N TYR A 18 0.45 -8.72 2.54
CA TYR A 18 0.10 -8.70 3.96
C TYR A 18 -0.53 -10.00 4.45
N LEU A 19 -1.42 -10.62 3.67
CA LEU A 19 -1.97 -11.94 4.00
C LEU A 19 -0.87 -13.01 4.08
N LYS A 20 0.09 -12.97 3.15
CA LYS A 20 1.24 -13.87 3.19
C LYS A 20 2.06 -13.67 4.45
N GLN A 21 2.39 -12.42 4.82
CA GLN A 21 3.15 -12.14 6.06
C GLN A 21 2.39 -12.57 7.31
N ALA A 22 1.08 -12.31 7.38
CA ALA A 22 0.23 -12.77 8.47
C ALA A 22 0.24 -14.31 8.63
N SER A 23 0.27 -15.04 7.51
CA SER A 23 0.27 -16.51 7.52
C SER A 23 1.59 -17.14 8.00
N VAL A 24 2.72 -16.42 7.87
CA VAL A 24 4.06 -16.95 8.21
C VAL A 24 4.67 -16.32 9.47
N THR A 25 4.10 -15.24 10.00
CA THR A 25 4.57 -14.64 11.25
C THR A 25 4.10 -15.45 12.46
N GLU A 26 5.01 -15.69 13.40
CA GLU A 26 4.73 -16.43 14.64
C GLU A 26 4.10 -15.53 15.72
N ASP A 27 4.49 -14.26 15.76
CA ASP A 27 4.04 -13.28 16.74
C ASP A 27 2.60 -12.81 16.43
N SER A 28 1.71 -12.96 17.41
CA SER A 28 0.30 -12.61 17.23
C SER A 28 0.08 -11.11 17.02
N ALA A 29 0.90 -10.24 17.61
CA ALA A 29 0.76 -8.79 17.46
C ALA A 29 1.12 -8.36 16.03
N PHE A 30 2.22 -8.89 15.47
CA PHE A 30 2.57 -8.63 14.07
C PHE A 30 1.56 -9.23 13.10
N ARG A 31 1.00 -10.41 13.42
CA ARG A 31 -0.09 -11.02 12.64
C ARG A 31 -1.31 -10.10 12.56
N GLU A 32 -1.77 -9.59 13.69
CA GLU A 32 -2.93 -8.69 13.76
C GLU A 32 -2.71 -7.41 12.94
N ILE A 33 -1.49 -6.85 12.97
CA ILE A 33 -1.14 -5.67 12.15
C ILE A 33 -1.27 -5.99 10.66
N PHE A 34 -0.66 -7.09 10.19
CA PHE A 34 -0.72 -7.45 8.77
C PHE A 34 -2.14 -7.84 8.33
N GLU A 35 -2.92 -8.52 9.17
CA GLU A 35 -4.34 -8.79 8.88
C GLU A 35 -5.19 -7.51 8.83
N GLY A 36 -4.83 -6.50 9.63
CA GLY A 36 -5.46 -5.18 9.59
C GLY A 36 -5.20 -4.49 8.26
N LEU A 37 -3.93 -4.34 7.88
CA LEU A 37 -3.52 -3.73 6.62
C LEU A 37 -4.15 -4.44 5.41
N ALA A 38 -4.12 -5.78 5.36
CA ALA A 38 -4.77 -6.55 4.30
C ALA A 38 -6.28 -6.31 4.17
N LYS A 39 -6.98 -6.01 5.28
CA LYS A 39 -8.41 -5.67 5.25
C LYS A 39 -8.65 -4.26 4.72
N ASP A 40 -7.73 -3.34 4.96
CA ASP A 40 -7.82 -1.97 4.47
C ASP A 40 -7.56 -1.94 2.96
N GLU A 41 -6.53 -2.64 2.46
CA GLU A 41 -6.28 -2.75 1.00
C GLU A 41 -7.44 -3.40 0.25
N GLU A 42 -8.13 -4.38 0.86
CA GLU A 42 -9.34 -4.95 0.27
C GLU A 42 -10.45 -3.89 0.12
N LYS A 43 -10.63 -3.00 1.11
CA LYS A 43 -11.64 -1.94 1.01
C LYS A 43 -11.25 -0.93 -0.07
N HIS A 44 -9.97 -0.58 -0.18
CA HIS A 44 -9.46 0.31 -1.22
C HIS A 44 -9.70 -0.28 -2.61
N TYR A 45 -9.36 -1.56 -2.81
CA TYR A 45 -9.64 -2.29 -4.04
C TYR A 45 -11.13 -2.23 -4.41
N GLN A 46 -12.02 -2.52 -3.46
CA GLN A 46 -13.46 -2.51 -3.73
C GLN A 46 -13.97 -1.11 -4.07
N LEU A 47 -13.45 -0.07 -3.42
CA LEU A 47 -13.79 1.33 -3.74
C LEU A 47 -13.33 1.70 -5.16
N LEU A 48 -12.09 1.40 -5.51
CA LEU A 48 -11.54 1.64 -6.86
C LEU A 48 -12.33 0.91 -7.93
N LYS A 49 -12.71 -0.35 -7.66
CA LYS A 49 -13.56 -1.14 -8.54
C LYS A 49 -14.93 -0.51 -8.74
N GLN A 50 -15.56 0.00 -7.68
CA GLN A 50 -16.84 0.72 -7.80
C GLN A 50 -16.72 1.98 -8.65
N ILE A 51 -15.63 2.75 -8.49
CA ILE A 51 -15.37 3.93 -9.33
C ILE A 51 -15.19 3.52 -10.79
N ARG A 52 -14.43 2.44 -11.03
CA ARG A 52 -14.20 1.90 -12.38
C ARG A 52 -15.50 1.44 -13.05
N ASP A 53 -16.31 0.67 -12.33
CA ASP A 53 -17.57 0.11 -12.82
C ASP A 53 -18.66 1.18 -13.01
N SER A 54 -18.59 2.30 -12.28
CA SER A 54 -19.54 3.40 -12.43
C SER A 54 -19.46 4.10 -13.80
N GLY A 55 -18.33 3.97 -14.51
CA GLY A 55 -18.09 4.63 -15.79
C GLY A 55 -18.05 6.17 -15.73
N VAL A 56 -18.11 6.75 -14.53
CA VAL A 56 -18.06 8.21 -14.31
C VAL A 56 -16.62 8.75 -14.47
N TYR A 57 -15.62 7.87 -14.34
CA TYR A 57 -14.22 8.21 -14.51
C TYR A 57 -13.84 8.36 -16.00
N ASP A 58 -13.95 9.58 -16.53
CA ASP A 58 -13.50 9.93 -17.88
C ASP A 58 -11.99 10.24 -17.89
N PHE A 59 -11.17 9.20 -17.81
CA PHE A 59 -9.72 9.35 -17.97
C PHE A 59 -9.37 9.64 -19.43
N LYS A 60 -9.03 10.89 -19.73
CA LYS A 60 -8.39 11.22 -21.00
C LYS A 60 -6.94 10.76 -20.95
N GLU A 61 -6.64 9.70 -21.69
CA GLU A 61 -5.29 9.12 -21.85
C GLU A 61 -4.22 10.22 -22.00
N SER A 62 -3.38 10.36 -20.97
CA SER A 62 -2.09 11.04 -21.09
C SER A 62 -1.03 9.96 -21.08
N ARG A 63 -0.31 9.81 -22.19
CA ARG A 63 0.79 8.86 -22.36
C ARG A 63 1.91 9.17 -21.37
N VAL A 64 1.91 8.49 -20.24
CA VAL A 64 3.12 8.30 -19.45
C VAL A 64 3.28 6.80 -19.24
N THR A 65 3.85 6.16 -20.26
CA THR A 65 4.54 4.89 -20.09
C THR A 65 5.86 5.20 -19.40
N ASP A 66 6.13 4.61 -18.24
CA ASP A 66 7.20 3.61 -18.10
C ASP A 66 7.57 3.33 -16.63
N ARG A 67 7.51 2.03 -16.32
CA ARG A 67 8.35 1.27 -15.37
C ARG A 67 8.12 1.43 -13.86
N VAL A 68 7.29 0.53 -13.33
CA VAL A 68 7.69 -0.29 -12.16
C VAL A 68 7.32 -1.75 -12.43
N GLU A 69 7.79 -2.31 -13.54
CA GLU A 69 7.78 -3.76 -13.76
C GLU A 69 9.24 -4.22 -13.75
N THR A 70 9.71 -4.73 -12.60
CA THR A 70 10.91 -5.61 -12.44
C THR A 70 11.34 -5.84 -10.98
N ILE A 71 10.69 -5.25 -9.97
CA ILE A 71 11.09 -5.47 -8.55
C ILE A 71 10.27 -6.60 -7.89
N PHE A 72 9.06 -6.89 -8.39
CA PHE A 72 8.08 -7.81 -7.79
C PHE A 72 8.37 -9.31 -7.99
N ASP A 73 9.37 -9.68 -8.78
CA ASP A 73 9.71 -11.09 -9.08
C ASP A 73 10.70 -11.73 -8.09
N ALA A 74 11.12 -11.02 -7.03
CA ALA A 74 12.04 -11.58 -6.06
C ALA A 74 11.32 -12.55 -5.10
N PRO A 75 11.69 -13.85 -5.07
CA PRO A 75 11.17 -14.77 -4.08
C PRO A 75 11.63 -14.35 -2.68
N VAL A 76 10.71 -13.79 -1.88
CA VAL A 76 10.99 -13.42 -0.48
C VAL A 76 11.19 -14.70 0.33
N ASN A 77 12.45 -14.96 0.65
CA ASN A 77 12.90 -16.00 1.57
C ASN A 77 13.86 -15.38 2.61
N SER A 78 13.48 -14.24 3.20
CA SER A 78 14.28 -13.53 4.20
C SER A 78 13.56 -13.46 5.55
N SER A 79 14.10 -14.20 6.52
CA SER A 79 13.56 -14.41 7.87
C SER A 79 13.76 -13.20 8.82
N SER A 80 13.96 -11.98 8.30
CA SER A 80 14.17 -10.78 9.12
C SER A 80 13.00 -9.81 8.97
N TYR A 81 12.29 -9.55 10.07
CA TYR A 81 11.21 -8.58 10.13
C TYR A 81 11.61 -7.22 9.54
N ILE A 82 12.86 -6.78 9.69
CA ILE A 82 13.36 -5.53 9.09
C ILE A 82 13.12 -5.50 7.57
N ALA A 83 13.47 -6.58 6.86
CA ALA A 83 13.30 -6.64 5.41
C ALA A 83 11.82 -6.68 5.01
N ILE A 84 10.97 -7.36 5.80
CA ILE A 84 9.51 -7.40 5.59
C ILE A 84 8.93 -5.99 5.72
N TYR A 85 9.29 -5.25 6.76
CA TYR A 85 8.79 -3.89 6.98
C TYR A 85 9.35 -2.87 5.97
N GLN A 86 10.59 -3.05 5.50
CA GLN A 86 11.12 -2.26 4.38
C GLN A 86 10.32 -2.49 3.10
N GLN A 87 10.02 -3.75 2.78
CA GLN A 87 9.20 -4.07 1.61
C GLN A 87 7.78 -3.53 1.73
N ALA A 88 7.18 -3.60 2.92
CA ALA A 88 5.86 -3.02 3.19
C ALA A 88 5.86 -1.50 2.93
N LEU A 89 6.88 -0.78 3.40
CA LEU A 89 7.02 0.66 3.14
C LEU A 89 7.11 0.99 1.65
N GLU A 90 7.75 0.14 0.84
CA GLU A 90 7.80 0.32 -0.62
C GLU A 90 6.42 0.16 -1.27
N PHE A 91 5.58 -0.76 -0.77
CA PHE A 91 4.19 -0.88 -1.22
C PHE A 91 3.40 0.39 -0.92
N GLU A 92 3.48 0.89 0.31
CA GLU A 92 2.79 2.11 0.71
C GLU A 92 3.26 3.33 -0.08
N GLU A 93 4.57 3.49 -0.28
CA GLU A 93 5.14 4.59 -1.07
C GLU A 93 4.60 4.60 -2.50
N LYS A 94 4.50 3.42 -3.12
CA LYS A 94 3.95 3.26 -4.46
C LYS A 94 2.47 3.63 -4.52
N ALA A 95 1.68 3.24 -3.52
CA ALA A 95 0.26 3.55 -3.44
C ALA A 95 0.04 5.06 -3.23
N ILE A 96 0.78 5.70 -2.31
CA ILE A 96 0.78 7.15 -2.08
C ILE A 96 1.09 7.92 -3.37
N ASP A 97 2.19 7.59 -4.04
CA ASP A 97 2.59 8.26 -5.28
C ASP A 97 1.52 8.10 -6.37
N LEU A 98 0.94 6.91 -6.49
CA LEU A 98 -0.11 6.62 -7.46
C LEU A 98 -1.37 7.44 -7.18
N PHE A 99 -1.87 7.44 -5.94
CA PHE A 99 -3.08 8.18 -5.58
C PHE A 99 -2.88 9.69 -5.68
N GLY A 100 -1.71 10.21 -5.30
CA GLY A 100 -1.37 11.61 -5.51
C GLY A 100 -1.37 12.00 -7.00
N GLU A 101 -0.85 11.14 -7.87
CA GLU A 101 -0.90 11.36 -9.33
C GLU A 101 -2.32 11.26 -9.90
N LEU A 102 -3.15 10.33 -9.41
CA LEU A 102 -4.55 10.20 -9.80
C LEU A 102 -5.38 11.41 -9.34
N ALA A 103 -5.16 11.91 -8.12
CA ALA A 103 -5.78 13.10 -7.58
C ALA A 103 -5.47 14.35 -8.43
N ARG A 104 -4.22 14.51 -8.88
CA ARG A 104 -3.80 15.62 -9.76
C ARG A 104 -4.46 15.57 -11.13
N LYS A 105 -4.71 14.37 -11.65
CA LYS A 105 -5.28 14.12 -13.00
C LYS A 105 -6.79 13.97 -13.00
N ALA A 106 -7.42 13.85 -11.83
CA ALA A 106 -8.86 13.74 -11.67
C ALA A 106 -9.58 14.93 -12.31
N THR A 107 -10.66 14.62 -13.04
CA THR A 107 -11.42 15.64 -13.78
C THR A 107 -12.63 16.14 -12.99
N SER A 108 -13.11 15.35 -12.04
CA SER A 108 -14.15 15.74 -11.09
C SER A 108 -13.60 15.98 -9.69
N GLN A 109 -14.24 16.88 -8.94
CA GLN A 109 -13.92 17.11 -7.52
C GLN A 109 -14.08 15.81 -6.70
N GLN A 110 -15.13 15.04 -6.99
CA GLN A 110 -15.43 13.81 -6.27
C GLN A 110 -14.32 12.76 -6.42
N GLU A 111 -13.82 12.53 -7.64
CA GLU A 111 -12.68 11.64 -7.88
C GLU A 111 -11.44 12.10 -7.13
N ARG A 112 -11.12 13.40 -7.23
CA ARG A 112 -9.98 13.97 -6.54
C ARG A 112 -10.06 13.75 -5.04
N ASP A 113 -11.22 14.00 -4.44
CA ASP A 113 -11.41 13.83 -3.00
C ASP A 113 -11.26 12.38 -2.56
N VAL A 114 -11.69 11.42 -3.40
CA VAL A 114 -11.48 9.99 -3.12
C VAL A 114 -10.00 9.61 -3.21
N PHE A 115 -9.27 10.05 -4.24
CA PHE A 115 -7.85 9.72 -4.33
C PHE A 115 -7.02 10.39 -3.23
N LEU A 116 -7.34 11.64 -2.85
CA LEU A 116 -6.69 12.30 -1.70
C LEU A 116 -7.00 11.60 -0.37
N MET A 117 -8.20 11.02 -0.24
CA MET A 117 -8.55 10.21 0.93
C MET A 117 -7.70 8.94 0.98
N LEU A 118 -7.61 8.19 -0.14
CA LEU A 118 -6.78 6.99 -0.24
C LEU A 118 -5.30 7.29 0.03
N GLU A 119 -4.73 8.32 -0.64
CA GLU A 119 -3.35 8.78 -0.40
C GLU A 119 -3.07 8.99 1.10
N ARG A 120 -4.02 9.60 1.82
CA ARG A 120 -3.89 9.87 3.26
C ARG A 120 -4.00 8.60 4.12
N GLU A 121 -4.80 7.62 3.73
CA GLU A 121 -4.87 6.33 4.42
C GLU A 121 -3.54 5.59 4.29
N GLU A 122 -2.93 5.56 3.09
CA GLU A 122 -1.61 4.95 2.88
C GLU A 122 -0.47 5.69 3.58
N GLU A 123 -0.52 7.03 3.67
CA GLU A 123 0.42 7.78 4.52
C GLU A 123 0.34 7.34 6.00
N GLY A 124 -0.86 6.98 6.45
CA GLY A 124 -1.12 6.39 7.76
C GLY A 124 -0.47 5.02 7.93
N HIS A 125 -0.67 4.13 6.97
CA HIS A 125 -0.05 2.80 6.92
C HIS A 125 1.48 2.89 6.91
N LYS A 126 2.04 3.73 6.03
CA LYS A 126 3.47 4.02 5.97
C LYS A 126 4.02 4.50 7.30
N THR A 127 3.32 5.40 7.97
CA THR A 127 3.72 5.93 9.28
C THR A 127 3.76 4.84 10.35
N LEU A 128 2.75 3.95 10.37
CA LEU A 128 2.70 2.80 11.28
C LEU A 128 3.88 1.86 11.04
N LEU A 129 4.09 1.44 9.80
CA LEU A 129 5.16 0.50 9.40
C LEU A 129 6.54 1.08 9.70
N TRP A 130 6.75 2.37 9.43
CA TRP A 130 8.02 3.05 9.71
C TRP A 130 8.34 3.06 11.19
N ARG A 131 7.36 3.35 12.06
CA ARG A 131 7.54 3.31 13.52
C ARG A 131 7.94 1.93 14.01
N ILE A 132 7.31 0.88 13.49
CA ILE A 132 7.65 -0.50 13.84
C ILE A 132 9.06 -0.84 13.37
N LEU A 133 9.43 -0.45 12.15
CA LEU A 133 10.78 -0.63 11.63
C LEU A 133 11.84 0.04 12.52
N GLN A 134 11.59 1.27 12.99
CA GLN A 134 12.50 1.95 13.92
C GLN A 134 12.69 1.17 15.23
N LEU A 135 11.62 0.61 15.80
CA LEU A 135 11.69 -0.23 17.00
C LEU A 135 12.51 -1.50 16.76
N LEU A 136 12.30 -2.17 15.63
CA LEU A 136 13.03 -3.38 15.24
C LEU A 136 14.54 -3.11 15.01
N GLN A 137 14.88 -1.93 14.50
CA GLN A 137 16.27 -1.53 14.25
C GLN A 137 17.03 -1.11 15.51
N ARG A 138 16.32 -0.71 16.59
CA ARG A 138 16.93 -0.19 17.82
C ARG A 138 16.22 -0.69 19.08
N PRO A 139 16.21 -2.01 19.34
CA PRO A 139 15.53 -2.56 20.51
C PRO A 139 16.10 -2.01 21.83
N GLU A 140 17.41 -1.77 21.90
CA GLU A 140 18.15 -1.31 23.11
C GLU A 140 17.74 0.09 23.60
N GLU A 141 17.38 1.01 22.70
CA GLU A 141 17.02 2.40 23.01
C GLU A 141 15.64 2.50 23.70
N TYR A 142 14.78 1.50 23.52
CA TYR A 142 13.44 1.47 24.09
C TYR A 142 13.44 0.98 25.55
N TYR A 143 14.28 0.00 25.88
CA TYR A 143 14.39 -0.55 27.26
C TYR A 143 15.22 0.33 28.21
N SER A 144 15.96 1.31 27.70
CA SER A 144 16.77 2.22 28.53
C SER A 144 15.98 3.38 29.16
N ASN A 145 14.70 3.53 28.80
CA ASN A 145 13.80 4.57 29.29
C ASN A 145 12.61 4.03 30.13
N LEU A 146 12.70 2.77 30.59
CA LEU A 146 11.76 2.15 31.54
C LEU A 146 12.41 1.95 32.92
#